data_AF-A0A8S2UD12-F1
#
_entry.id   AF-A0A8S2UD12-F1
#
_cell.length_a   1.000
_cell.length_b   1.000
_cell.length_c   1.000
_cell.angle_alpha   90.00
_cell.angle_beta   90.00
_cell.angle_gamma   90.00
#
_symmetry.space_group_name_H-M   'P 1'
#
loop_
_entity.id
_entity.type
_entity.pdbx_description
1 polymer ?
#
loop_
_entity_poly.entity_id
_entity_poly.type
_entity_poly.pdbx_seq_one_letter_code
_entity_poly.pdbx_strand_id
1 'polypeptide(L)' 'MIDLKLGSGLLLAVPIDKEDELEVGGGEKIESIIRESLARATQGNITGNQVTPFVLSEIRRQTGNKSIITNQKLIYKNAR' A
#
# COMPACT_ATOMS: atom_id res chain seq x y z
N MET A 1 14.38 14.19 24.34
CA MET A 1 13.31 15.18 24.60
C MET A 1 13.00 15.81 23.25
N ILE A 2 11.74 15.95 22.84
CA ILE A 2 11.41 16.66 21.59
C ILE A 2 11.45 18.16 21.91
N ASP A 3 12.52 18.84 21.50
CA ASP A 3 12.86 20.21 21.94
C ASP A 3 11.77 21.26 21.68
N LEU A 4 10.96 21.07 20.64
CA LEU A 4 9.95 22.05 20.21
C LEU A 4 8.60 21.95 20.95
N LYS A 5 8.39 20.93 21.79
CA LYS A 5 7.12 20.68 22.53
C LYS A 5 5.84 20.76 21.66
N LEU A 6 5.94 20.43 20.38
CA LEU A 6 4.81 20.45 19.46
C LEU A 6 3.91 19.22 19.71
N GLY A 7 2.60 19.42 19.80
CA GLY A 7 1.60 18.36 19.89
C GLY A 7 1.29 17.69 18.56
N SER A 8 2.30 17.52 17.69
CA SER A 8 2.16 17.01 16.33
C SER A 8 2.97 15.73 16.12
N GLY A 9 2.53 14.91 15.18
CA GLY A 9 3.31 13.76 14.69
C GLY A 9 4.31 14.15 13.61
N LEU A 10 5.34 13.33 13.42
CA LEU A 10 6.27 13.39 12.30
C LEU A 10 6.07 12.15 11.42
N LEU A 11 5.87 12.35 10.12
CA LEU A 11 5.78 11.26 9.14
C LEU A 11 7.12 11.13 8.41
N LEU A 12 7.76 9.98 8.54
CA LEU A 12 8.97 9.62 7.79
C LEU A 12 8.60 8.61 6.71
N ALA A 13 8.70 9.02 5.44
CA ALA A 13 8.48 8.14 4.31
C ALA A 13 9.79 7.44 3.95
N VAL A 14 9.85 6.13 4.21
CA VAL A 14 11.02 5.30 3.89
C VAL A 14 10.69 4.51 2.61
N PRO A 15 11.41 4.70 1.50
CA PRO A 15 11.18 3.94 0.28
C PRO A 15 11.57 2.48 0.48
N ILE A 16 10.93 1.55 -0.22
CA ILE A 16 11.38 0.15 -0.29
C ILE A 16 12.72 0.06 -1.05
N ASP A 17 13.50 -1.00 -0.83
CA ASP A 17 14.70 -1.27 -1.62
C ASP A 17 14.33 -1.68 -3.06
N LYS A 18 15.18 -1.34 -4.04
CA LYS A 18 14.88 -1.52 -5.47
C LYS A 18 14.67 -2.99 -5.82
N GLU A 19 15.47 -3.86 -5.23
CA GLU A 19 15.40 -5.32 -5.36
C GLU A 19 14.13 -5.93 -4.76
N ASP A 20 13.43 -5.19 -3.91
CA ASP A 20 12.23 -5.62 -3.20
C ASP A 20 10.95 -5.00 -3.77
N GLU A 21 11.07 -4.13 -4.78
CA GLU A 21 9.96 -3.52 -5.49
C GLU A 21 9.01 -4.57 -6.09
N LEU A 22 7.75 -4.16 -6.29
CA LEU A 22 6.72 -5.06 -6.78
C LEU A 22 6.96 -5.43 -8.25
N GLU A 23 7.36 -6.67 -8.50
CA GLU A 23 7.59 -7.23 -9.84
C GLU A 23 6.30 -7.62 -10.57
N VAL A 24 5.49 -6.62 -10.95
CA VAL A 24 4.22 -6.81 -11.67
C VAL A 24 4.19 -6.14 -13.05
N GLY A 25 5.35 -5.79 -13.63
CA GLY A 25 5.42 -5.07 -14.92
C GLY A 25 5.50 -3.55 -14.79
N GLY A 26 6.08 -3.07 -13.69
CA GLY A 26 6.36 -1.65 -13.44
C GLY A 26 5.24 -0.89 -12.71
N GLY A 27 5.51 0.37 -12.38
CA GLY A 27 4.62 1.25 -11.62
C GLY A 27 3.26 1.47 -12.29
N GLU A 28 3.21 1.52 -13.62
CA GLU A 28 1.96 1.69 -14.36
C GLU A 28 0.98 0.52 -14.16
N LYS A 29 1.50 -0.71 -14.03
CA LYS A 29 0.65 -1.89 -13.86
C LYS A 29 0.00 -1.92 -12.49
N ILE A 30 0.73 -1.58 -11.42
CA ILE A 30 0.14 -1.51 -10.08
C ILE A 30 -0.85 -0.35 -9.97
N GLU A 31 -0.59 0.78 -10.62
CA GLU A 31 -1.53 1.91 -10.70
C GLU A 31 -2.85 1.52 -11.38
N SER A 32 -2.78 0.79 -12.49
CA SER A 32 -3.96 0.22 -13.17
C SER A 32 -4.75 -0.72 -12.24
N ILE A 33 -4.07 -1.64 -11.56
CA ILE A 33 -4.69 -2.57 -10.59
C ILE A 33 -5.39 -1.81 -9.45
N ILE A 34 -4.78 -0.74 -8.93
CA ILE A 34 -5.36 0.10 -7.87
C ILE A 34 -6.62 0.80 -8.39
N ARG A 35 -6.57 1.44 -9.57
CA ARG A 35 -7.71 2.13 -10.18
C ARG A 35 -8.88 1.20 -10.42
N GLU A 36 -8.62 0.00 -10.94
CA GLU A 36 -9.64 -1.03 -11.13
C GLU A 36 -10.24 -1.49 -9.81
N SER A 37 -9.43 -1.66 -8.76
CA SER A 37 -9.89 -2.06 -7.42
C SER A 37 -10.79 -0.97 -6.81
N LEU A 38 -10.44 0.30 -6.97
CA LEU A 38 -11.26 1.43 -6.54
C LEU A 38 -12.58 1.52 -7.32
N ALA A 39 -12.55 1.31 -8.64
CA ALA A 39 -13.76 1.29 -9.45
C ALA A 39 -14.73 0.18 -9.00
N ARG A 40 -14.20 -1.02 -8.67
CA ARG A 40 -15.00 -2.12 -8.11
C ARG A 40 -15.54 -1.80 -6.72
N ALA A 41 -14.77 -1.12 -5.87
CA ALA A 41 -15.24 -0.67 -4.56
C ALA A 41 -16.45 0.28 -4.71
N THR A 42 -16.35 1.25 -5.62
CA THR A 42 -17.44 2.19 -5.93
C THR A 42 -18.67 1.47 -6.48
N GLN A 43 -18.50 0.57 -7.46
CA GLN A 43 -19.61 -0.21 -8.03
C GLN A 43 -20.29 -1.11 -6.98
N GLY A 44 -19.52 -1.63 -6.03
CA GLY A 44 -20.01 -2.45 -4.92
C GLY A 44 -20.56 -1.66 -3.72
N ASN A 45 -20.64 -0.33 -3.80
CA ASN A 45 -21.01 0.55 -2.67
C ASN A 45 -20.17 0.29 -1.39
N ILE A 46 -18.91 -0.12 -1.56
CA ILE A 46 -17.97 -0.30 -0.44
C ILE A 46 -17.50 1.08 0.01
N THR A 47 -17.79 1.45 1.25
CA THR A 47 -17.56 2.81 1.77
C THR A 47 -16.92 2.81 3.16
N GLY A 48 -16.43 3.98 3.58
CA GLY A 48 -15.84 4.17 4.90
C GLY A 48 -14.64 3.26 5.17
N ASN A 49 -14.61 2.66 6.35
CA ASN A 49 -13.51 1.79 6.78
C ASN A 49 -13.39 0.46 6.00
N GLN A 50 -14.38 0.12 5.17
CA GLN A 50 -14.36 -1.10 4.36
C GLN A 50 -13.53 -0.96 3.08
N VAL A 51 -13.25 0.28 2.63
CA VAL A 51 -12.54 0.54 1.37
C VAL A 51 -11.12 -0.02 1.42
N THR A 52 -10.34 0.29 2.45
CA THR A 52 -8.93 -0.14 2.53
C THR A 52 -8.79 -1.67 2.57
N PRO A 53 -9.51 -2.42 3.44
CA PRO A 53 -9.45 -3.89 3.41
C PRO A 53 -9.86 -4.49 2.06
N PHE A 54 -10.90 -3.94 1.43
CA PHE A 54 -11.35 -4.41 0.11
C PHE A 54 -10.30 -4.21 -0.98
N VAL A 55 -9.79 -2.97 -1.12
CA VAL A 55 -8.82 -2.61 -2.15
C VAL A 55 -7.52 -3.40 -1.98
N LEU A 56 -7.01 -3.55 -0.76
CA LEU A 56 -5.81 -4.35 -0.50
C LEU A 56 -6.03 -5.84 -0.82
N SER A 57 -7.21 -6.39 -0.53
CA SER A 57 -7.56 -7.76 -0.91
C SER A 57 -7.59 -7.94 -2.44
N GLU A 58 -8.15 -6.98 -3.17
CA GLU A 58 -8.21 -7.00 -4.63
C GLU A 58 -6.82 -6.86 -5.28
N ILE A 59 -5.95 -5.99 -4.74
CA ILE A 59 -4.56 -5.87 -5.20
C ILE A 59 -3.81 -7.18 -4.95
N ARG A 60 -3.95 -7.79 -3.76
CA ARG A 60 -3.36 -9.12 -3.47
C ARG A 60 -3.81 -10.17 -4.48
N ARG A 61 -5.11 -10.23 -4.77
CA ARG A 61 -5.69 -11.20 -5.72
C ARG A 61 -5.13 -11.00 -7.13
N GLN A 62 -5.09 -9.77 -7.62
CA GLN A 62 -4.66 -9.45 -8.98
C GLN A 62 -3.14 -9.56 -9.19
N THR A 63 -2.35 -9.41 -8.13
CA THR A 63 -0.89 -9.54 -8.18
C THR A 63 -0.41 -10.96 -7.88
N GLY A 64 -1.31 -11.93 -7.66
CA GLY A 64 -0.93 -13.30 -7.30
C GLY A 64 -0.13 -13.37 -6.01
N ASN A 65 -0.54 -12.62 -4.98
CA ASN A 65 0.14 -12.45 -3.68
C ASN A 65 1.48 -11.70 -3.70
N LYS A 66 2.01 -11.28 -4.86
CA LYS A 66 3.28 -10.52 -4.92
C LYS A 66 3.22 -9.22 -4.11
N SER A 67 2.08 -8.52 -4.10
CA SER A 67 1.91 -7.29 -3.31
C SER A 67 2.06 -7.52 -1.80
N ILE A 68 1.69 -8.69 -1.29
CA ILE A 68 1.84 -9.04 0.12
C ILE A 68 3.31 -9.24 0.46
N ILE A 69 4.05 -9.93 -0.41
CA ILE A 69 5.49 -10.17 -0.21
C ILE A 69 6.23 -8.82 -0.15
N THR A 70 6.00 -7.94 -1.14
CA THR A 70 6.56 -6.58 -1.16
C THR A 70 6.18 -5.78 0.09
N ASN A 71 4.90 -5.81 0.50
CA ASN A 71 4.44 -5.08 1.68
C ASN A 71 5.08 -5.59 2.98
N GLN A 72 5.30 -6.89 3.12
CA GLN A 72 6.02 -7.45 4.27
C GLN A 72 7.47 -6.94 4.35
N LYS A 73 8.19 -6.93 3.22
CA LYS A 73 9.56 -6.39 3.16
C LYS A 73 9.60 -4.91 3.54
N LEU A 74 8.64 -4.11 3.07
CA LEU A 74 8.49 -2.71 3.47
C LEU A 74 8.27 -2.56 4.98
N ILE A 75 7.42 -3.39 5.59
CA ILE A 75 7.20 -3.37 7.04
C ILE A 75 8.48 -3.71 7.81
N TYR A 76 9.21 -4.75 7.38
CA TYR A 76 10.48 -5.10 8.00
C TYR A 76 11.50 -3.96 7.87
N LYS A 77 11.57 -3.29 6.73
CA LYS A 77 12.44 -2.13 6.52
C LYS A 77 12.07 -0.96 7.44
N ASN A 78 10.79 -0.65 7.56
CA ASN A 78 10.29 0.45 8.41
C ASN A 78 10.47 0.18 9.91
N ALA A 79 10.65 -1.07 10.31
CA ALA A 79 10.82 -1.47 11.71
C ALA A 79 12.30 -1.54 12.15
N ARG A 80 13.25 -1.39 11.22
CA ARG A 80 14.70 -1.36 11.51
C ARG A 80 15.13 0.05 11.92
#